data_AF-A0A8J8JUD7-F1
#
_entry.id   AF-A0A8J8JUD7-F1
#
_cell.length_a   1.000
_cell.length_b   1.000
_cell.length_c   1.000
_cell.angle_alpha   90.00
_cell.angle_beta   90.00
_cell.angle_gamma   90.00
#
_symmetry.space_group_name_H-M   'P 1'
#
loop_
_entity.id
_entity.type
_entity.pdbx_description
1 polymer ?
#
loop_
_entity_poly.entity_id
_entity_poly.type
_entity_poly.pdbx_seq_one_letter_code
_entity_poly.pdbx_strand_id
1 'polypeptide(L)'
;MTQLERTIEIYRSIESPVWEGDHLCGRVRVGERLNSFVSEYEDDFEVELKDGQGLVISNDDLAQYDFLQIKFLPPRKVFSFFAKDFDDYLEHFSFLYKQANEFYIADIDGLYKNSDSSSSQIKAYCFVVSLYELLLRVADHTEKEGASTHRHIILSVSGKEDIPVIYSSQDIIRLSENLHGKNITNIEEELFSSPHKASKLSLFKKSISQYLSGNNSDVKFAILIEQLLEIYKNYKNNYELFLHEFSFEDEKEKLEQKKQEYLLKLNDILNGIHGKLLA
;
A
#
# COMPACT_ATOMS: atom_id res chain seq x y z
N MET A 1 21.05 -18.64 7.53
CA MET A 1 21.17 -17.45 6.66
C MET A 1 20.31 -17.73 5.45
N THR A 2 19.35 -16.87 5.13
CA THR A 2 18.48 -17.10 3.95
C THR A 2 19.27 -16.84 2.67
N GLN A 3 18.82 -17.42 1.55
CA GLN A 3 19.44 -17.21 0.24
C GLN A 3 19.56 -15.71 -0.11
N LEU A 4 18.53 -14.92 0.25
CA LEU A 4 18.52 -13.48 0.07
C LEU A 4 19.64 -12.78 0.86
N GLU A 5 19.83 -13.13 2.14
CA GLU A 5 20.87 -12.53 2.99
C GLU A 5 22.27 -12.75 2.42
N ARG A 6 22.57 -13.96 1.96
CA ARG A 6 23.87 -14.25 1.32
C ARG A 6 24.05 -13.47 0.03
N THR A 7 22.98 -13.32 -0.75
CA THR A 7 23.01 -12.54 -1.98
C THR A 7 23.30 -11.07 -1.71
N ILE A 8 22.72 -10.52 -0.63
CA ILE A 8 23.00 -9.15 -0.17
C ILE A 8 24.46 -9.01 0.28
N GLU A 9 24.99 -10.00 1.01
CA GLU A 9 26.39 -9.97 1.44
C GLU A 9 27.37 -10.00 0.27
N ILE A 10 27.12 -10.84 -0.73
CA ILE A 10 27.91 -10.87 -1.96
C ILE A 10 27.76 -9.56 -2.72
N TYR A 11 26.54 -9.08 -2.95
CA TYR A 11 26.30 -7.79 -3.60
C TYR A 11 27.09 -6.64 -2.95
N ARG A 12 27.08 -6.55 -1.61
CA ARG A 12 27.83 -5.53 -0.85
C ARG A 12 29.34 -5.70 -0.93
N SER A 13 29.83 -6.88 -1.30
CA SER A 13 31.26 -7.17 -1.50
C SER A 13 31.75 -6.96 -2.95
N ILE A 14 30.83 -6.75 -3.89
CA ILE A 14 31.16 -6.51 -5.30
C ILE A 14 31.64 -5.06 -5.44
N GLU A 15 32.82 -4.89 -6.02
CA GLU A 15 33.33 -3.62 -6.49
C GLU A 15 32.57 -3.21 -7.75
N SER A 16 31.84 -2.09 -7.66
CA SER A 16 31.06 -1.50 -8.77
C SER A 16 30.08 -2.50 -9.41
N PRO A 17 29.01 -2.89 -8.69
CA PRO A 17 28.00 -3.79 -9.24
C PRO A 17 27.30 -3.18 -10.46
N VAL A 18 27.18 -3.96 -11.53
CA VAL A 18 26.51 -3.59 -12.78
C VAL A 18 25.44 -4.63 -13.09
N TRP A 19 24.28 -4.17 -13.53
CA TRP A 19 23.19 -5.03 -13.99
C TRP A 19 23.28 -5.26 -15.49
N GLU A 20 23.33 -6.52 -15.93
CA GLU A 20 23.25 -6.95 -17.32
C GLU A 20 21.92 -7.69 -17.54
N GLY A 21 20.86 -6.95 -17.85
CA GLY A 21 19.50 -7.50 -17.81
C GLY A 21 19.16 -7.91 -16.38
N ASP A 22 18.72 -9.16 -16.18
CA ASP A 22 18.38 -9.70 -14.86
C ASP A 22 19.60 -10.16 -14.05
N HIS A 23 20.79 -10.19 -14.65
CA HIS A 23 22.01 -10.67 -14.02
C HIS A 23 22.77 -9.55 -13.31
N LEU A 24 23.32 -9.88 -12.15
CA LEU A 24 24.21 -9.02 -11.41
C LEU A 24 25.66 -9.40 -11.71
N CYS A 25 26.43 -8.43 -12.18
CA CYS A 25 27.82 -8.59 -12.57
C CYS A 25 28.72 -7.65 -11.76
N GLY A 26 29.96 -8.08 -11.51
CA GLY A 26 30.99 -7.17 -11.01
C GLY A 26 32.22 -7.89 -10.49
N ARG A 27 33.18 -7.12 -9.96
CA ARG A 27 34.44 -7.67 -9.46
C ARG A 27 34.31 -7.95 -7.96
N VAL A 28 34.61 -9.17 -7.52
CA VAL A 28 34.53 -9.57 -6.12
C VAL A 28 35.88 -10.10 -5.64
N ARG A 29 36.23 -9.83 -4.39
CA ARG A 29 37.42 -10.40 -3.76
C ARG A 29 37.17 -11.84 -3.36
N VAL A 30 38.10 -12.73 -3.67
CA VAL A 30 38.00 -14.12 -3.24
C VAL A 30 38.20 -14.20 -1.72
N GLY A 31 37.29 -14.92 -1.06
CA GLY A 31 37.30 -15.14 0.38
C GLY A 31 36.21 -16.13 0.79
N GLU A 32 36.10 -16.39 2.10
CA GLU A 32 35.14 -17.36 2.64
C GLU A 32 33.69 -17.10 2.21
N ARG A 33 33.30 -15.82 2.11
CA ARG A 33 31.96 -15.41 1.68
C ARG A 33 31.63 -15.86 0.25
N LEU A 34 32.57 -15.67 -0.68
CA LEU A 34 32.41 -16.07 -2.08
C LEU A 34 32.36 -17.59 -2.20
N ASN A 35 33.26 -18.29 -1.50
CA ASN A 35 33.29 -19.75 -1.52
C ASN A 35 31.98 -20.36 -0.99
N SER A 36 31.47 -19.87 0.13
CA SER A 36 30.18 -20.31 0.68
C SER A 36 28.98 -19.95 -0.21
N PHE A 37 29.05 -18.84 -0.94
CA PHE A 37 28.00 -18.47 -1.88
C PHE A 37 27.98 -19.46 -3.05
N VAL A 38 29.12 -19.64 -3.73
CA VAL A 38 29.24 -20.46 -4.94
C VAL A 38 28.89 -21.93 -4.67
N SER A 39 29.41 -22.52 -3.58
CA SER A 39 29.16 -23.94 -3.26
C SER A 39 27.70 -24.30 -3.01
N GLU A 40 26.87 -23.33 -2.62
CA GLU A 40 25.45 -23.54 -2.32
C GLU A 40 24.52 -22.97 -3.40
N TYR A 41 25.02 -22.12 -4.31
CA TYR A 41 24.25 -21.54 -5.41
C TYR A 41 24.26 -22.38 -6.69
N GLU A 42 25.27 -23.26 -6.87
CA GLU A 42 25.42 -24.11 -8.07
C GLU A 42 24.19 -24.98 -8.37
N ASP A 43 23.45 -25.40 -7.33
CA ASP A 43 22.32 -26.32 -7.50
C ASP A 43 21.04 -25.63 -8.03
N ASP A 44 20.92 -24.31 -7.91
CA ASP A 44 19.67 -23.57 -8.20
C ASP A 44 19.82 -22.44 -9.25
N PHE A 45 21.03 -21.95 -9.55
CA PHE A 45 21.23 -20.78 -10.42
C PHE A 45 22.52 -20.83 -11.27
N GLU A 46 22.50 -20.15 -12.41
CA GLU A 46 23.67 -19.94 -13.26
C GLU A 46 24.60 -18.90 -12.61
N VAL A 47 25.71 -19.37 -12.04
CA VAL A 47 26.82 -18.54 -11.56
C VAL A 47 27.99 -18.70 -12.53
N GLU A 48 28.36 -17.63 -13.22
CA GLU A 48 29.57 -17.55 -14.04
C GLU A 48 30.68 -16.82 -13.28
N LEU A 49 31.85 -17.45 -13.19
CA LEU A 49 33.06 -16.86 -12.63
C LEU A 49 34.11 -16.70 -13.72
N LYS A 50 34.64 -15.49 -13.90
CA LYS A 50 35.65 -15.15 -14.89
C LYS A 50 36.89 -14.55 -14.25
N ASP A 51 38.07 -14.85 -14.80
CA ASP A 51 39.32 -14.22 -14.36
C ASP A 51 39.47 -12.79 -14.93
N GLY A 52 40.58 -12.11 -14.60
CA GLY A 52 40.87 -10.79 -15.15
C GLY A 52 41.09 -10.74 -16.67
N GLN A 53 41.16 -11.89 -17.35
CA GLN A 53 41.32 -12.05 -18.80
C GLN A 53 40.01 -12.49 -19.47
N GLY A 54 38.94 -12.73 -18.71
CA GLY A 54 37.62 -13.13 -19.20
C GLY A 54 37.43 -14.64 -19.39
N LEU A 55 38.37 -15.47 -18.93
CA LEU A 55 38.28 -16.94 -18.98
C LEU A 55 37.38 -17.45 -17.86
N VAL A 56 36.45 -18.36 -18.19
CA VAL A 56 35.57 -19.01 -17.22
C VAL A 56 36.40 -19.94 -16.33
N ILE A 57 36.27 -19.79 -15.01
CA ILE A 57 37.02 -20.53 -14.01
C ILE A 57 36.11 -21.58 -13.36
N SER A 58 36.65 -22.76 -13.06
CA SER A 58 35.98 -23.77 -12.25
C SER A 58 35.99 -23.40 -10.77
N ASN A 59 34.96 -23.81 -10.02
CA ASN A 59 34.82 -23.50 -8.60
C ASN A 59 35.92 -24.10 -7.71
N ASP A 60 36.64 -25.10 -8.20
CA ASP A 60 37.77 -25.72 -7.49
C ASP A 60 39.04 -24.84 -7.48
N ASP A 61 39.15 -23.87 -8.40
CA ASP A 61 40.35 -23.05 -8.60
C ASP A 61 40.27 -21.67 -7.93
N LEU A 62 39.20 -21.37 -7.19
CA LEU A 62 38.95 -20.02 -6.63
C LEU A 62 40.11 -19.50 -5.77
N ALA A 63 40.75 -20.38 -4.99
CA ALA A 63 41.84 -20.02 -4.09
C ALA A 63 43.11 -19.49 -4.79
N GLN A 64 43.21 -19.62 -6.12
CA GLN A 64 44.34 -19.15 -6.91
C GLN A 64 44.23 -17.68 -7.34
N TYR A 65 43.08 -17.04 -7.10
CA TYR A 65 42.80 -15.69 -7.55
C TYR A 65 42.55 -14.76 -6.37
N ASP A 66 43.06 -13.52 -6.44
CA ASP A 66 42.74 -12.48 -5.45
C ASP A 66 41.37 -11.84 -5.74
N PHE A 67 41.03 -11.70 -7.01
CA PHE A 67 39.78 -11.10 -7.49
C PHE A 67 39.23 -11.83 -8.70
N LEU A 68 37.91 -11.90 -8.78
CA LEU A 68 37.17 -12.55 -9.86
C LEU A 68 36.06 -11.63 -10.37
N GLN A 69 35.69 -11.79 -11.63
CA GLN A 69 34.42 -11.29 -12.14
C GLN A 69 33.35 -12.33 -11.86
N ILE A 70 32.33 -11.95 -11.11
CA ILE A 70 31.15 -12.78 -10.86
C ILE A 70 29.99 -12.27 -11.69
N LYS A 71 29.23 -13.18 -12.27
CA LYS A 71 27.93 -12.94 -12.89
C LYS A 71 26.95 -13.98 -12.40
N PHE A 72 25.83 -13.56 -11.83
CA PHE A 72 24.83 -14.49 -11.34
C PHE A 72 23.43 -13.90 -11.42
N LEU A 73 22.43 -14.78 -11.44
CA LEU A 73 21.02 -14.40 -11.32
C LEU A 73 20.63 -14.35 -9.83
N PRO A 74 20.34 -13.17 -9.26
CA PRO A 74 19.90 -13.07 -7.87
C PRO A 74 18.48 -13.67 -7.70
N PRO A 75 18.02 -13.94 -6.46
CA PRO A 75 16.76 -14.63 -6.26
C PRO A 75 15.59 -13.73 -6.70
N ARG A 76 14.82 -14.17 -7.70
CA ARG A 76 13.65 -13.46 -8.25
C ARG A 76 12.37 -14.30 -8.12
N LYS A 77 12.05 -14.75 -6.89
CA LYS A 77 10.89 -15.62 -6.59
C LYS A 77 9.89 -14.92 -5.66
N VAL A 78 8.63 -15.39 -5.64
CA VAL A 78 7.54 -14.78 -4.83
C VAL A 78 7.84 -14.71 -3.33
N PHE A 79 8.61 -15.68 -2.81
CA PHE A 79 8.95 -15.75 -1.39
C PHE A 79 10.29 -15.08 -1.04
N SER A 80 11.11 -14.74 -2.05
CA SER A 80 12.42 -14.12 -1.88
C SER A 80 12.79 -13.40 -3.17
N PHE A 81 12.84 -12.07 -3.12
CA PHE A 81 13.08 -11.25 -4.30
C PHE A 81 14.22 -10.24 -4.09
N PHE A 82 15.15 -10.15 -5.03
CA PHE A 82 16.23 -9.18 -5.04
C PHE A 82 16.06 -8.34 -6.31
N ALA A 83 15.69 -7.07 -6.13
CA ALA A 83 15.48 -6.13 -7.21
C ALA A 83 16.64 -5.15 -7.30
N LYS A 84 16.87 -4.66 -8.52
CA LYS A 84 17.75 -3.51 -8.76
C LYS A 84 17.19 -2.25 -8.11
N ASP A 85 15.94 -1.92 -8.43
CA ASP A 85 15.23 -0.73 -8.00
C ASP A 85 13.74 -1.07 -7.80
N PHE A 86 12.92 -0.08 -7.43
CA PHE A 86 11.49 -0.31 -7.24
C PHE A 86 10.74 -0.59 -8.54
N ASP A 87 11.16 -0.01 -9.67
CA ASP A 87 10.47 -0.24 -10.94
C ASP A 87 10.68 -1.71 -11.37
N ASP A 88 11.92 -2.22 -11.27
CA ASP A 88 12.23 -3.65 -11.44
C ASP A 88 11.38 -4.51 -10.49
N TYR A 89 11.26 -4.13 -9.23
CA TYR A 89 10.42 -4.87 -8.28
C TYR A 89 8.93 -4.88 -8.67
N LEU A 90 8.35 -3.73 -9.03
CA LEU A 90 6.92 -3.58 -9.31
C LEU A 90 6.50 -4.24 -10.63
N GLU A 91 7.39 -4.31 -11.62
CA GLU A 91 7.16 -5.00 -12.90
C GLU A 91 7.00 -6.51 -12.74
N HIS A 92 7.52 -7.08 -11.65
CA HIS A 92 7.51 -8.52 -11.43
C HIS A 92 6.27 -9.00 -10.68
N PHE A 93 5.76 -10.15 -11.13
CA PHE A 93 4.60 -10.84 -10.54
C PHE A 93 3.36 -9.95 -10.42
N SER A 94 2.94 -9.70 -9.19
CA SER A 94 1.77 -8.93 -8.79
C SER A 94 2.18 -7.91 -7.74
N PHE A 95 3.45 -7.48 -7.78
CA PHE A 95 4.05 -6.68 -6.72
C PHE A 95 3.56 -5.24 -6.65
N LEU A 96 2.82 -4.80 -7.66
CA LEU A 96 1.98 -3.60 -7.56
C LEU A 96 0.97 -3.68 -6.40
N TYR A 97 0.50 -4.85 -6.01
CA TYR A 97 -0.59 -4.95 -5.01
C TYR A 97 -0.40 -6.08 -3.99
N LYS A 98 0.75 -6.75 -4.01
CA LYS A 98 1.10 -7.80 -3.06
C LYS A 98 2.61 -7.84 -2.87
N GLN A 99 3.09 -7.79 -1.64
CA GLN A 99 4.52 -7.92 -1.37
C GLN A 99 5.01 -9.38 -1.33
N ALA A 100 6.29 -9.58 -1.63
CA ALA A 100 7.01 -10.81 -1.34
C ALA A 100 7.17 -11.01 0.17
N ASN A 101 7.45 -12.26 0.60
CA ASN A 101 7.68 -12.56 2.02
C ASN A 101 8.95 -11.86 2.55
N GLU A 102 10.01 -11.92 1.75
CA GLU A 102 11.27 -11.20 1.98
C GLU A 102 11.72 -10.59 0.65
N PHE A 103 12.18 -9.35 0.66
CA PHE A 103 12.76 -8.74 -0.53
C PHE A 103 13.83 -7.70 -0.21
N TYR A 104 14.68 -7.44 -1.18
CA TYR A 104 15.74 -6.44 -1.10
C TYR A 104 15.74 -5.56 -2.36
N ILE A 105 15.87 -4.25 -2.15
CA ILE A 105 15.98 -3.24 -3.23
C ILE A 105 17.39 -2.66 -3.18
N ALA A 106 18.17 -2.93 -4.22
CA ALA A 106 19.60 -2.65 -4.25
C ALA A 106 19.94 -1.15 -4.30
N ASP A 107 19.19 -0.35 -5.05
CA ASP A 107 19.38 1.10 -5.21
C ASP A 107 19.34 1.86 -3.87
N ILE A 108 18.49 1.41 -2.94
CA ILE A 108 18.29 2.06 -1.64
C ILE A 108 18.90 1.27 -0.47
N ASP A 109 19.66 0.20 -0.75
CA ASP A 109 20.17 -0.77 0.23
C ASP A 109 19.09 -1.23 1.24
N GLY A 110 17.86 -1.42 0.76
CA GLY A 110 16.70 -1.63 1.60
C GLY A 110 16.34 -3.11 1.70
N LEU A 111 16.32 -3.66 2.92
CA LEU A 111 15.82 -5.01 3.21
C LEU A 111 14.44 -4.95 3.84
N TYR A 112 13.52 -5.79 3.35
CA TYR A 112 12.25 -6.12 3.98
C TYR A 112 12.26 -7.59 4.40
N LYS A 113 12.06 -7.83 5.71
CA LYS A 113 12.02 -9.19 6.27
C LYS A 113 11.22 -9.20 7.55
N ASN A 114 10.43 -10.27 7.76
CA ASN A 114 9.59 -10.45 8.96
C ASN A 114 8.69 -9.24 9.27
N SER A 115 8.15 -8.61 8.23
CA SER A 115 7.31 -7.41 8.35
C SER A 115 8.03 -6.19 8.95
N ASP A 116 9.35 -6.15 8.86
CA ASP A 116 10.16 -5.03 9.31
C ASP A 116 11.10 -4.54 8.21
N SER A 117 11.40 -3.24 8.25
CA SER A 117 12.40 -2.59 7.41
C SER A 117 12.87 -1.29 8.06
N SER A 118 14.15 -0.97 7.89
CA SER A 118 14.69 0.34 8.28
C SER A 118 14.44 1.43 7.21
N SER A 119 14.22 1.05 5.95
CA SER A 119 14.05 1.99 4.85
C SER A 119 12.66 2.66 4.88
N SER A 120 12.64 3.99 4.77
CA SER A 120 11.40 4.76 4.67
C SER A 120 10.63 4.46 3.38
N GLN A 121 11.32 4.22 2.26
CA GLN A 121 10.68 3.89 0.99
C GLN A 121 10.04 2.50 1.02
N ILE A 122 10.68 1.52 1.67
CA ILE A 122 10.06 0.20 1.86
C ILE A 122 8.79 0.31 2.72
N LYS A 123 8.82 1.09 3.79
CA LYS A 123 7.62 1.36 4.61
C LYS A 123 6.51 2.03 3.80
N ALA A 124 6.87 2.97 2.92
CA ALA A 124 5.92 3.61 2.02
C ALA A 124 5.30 2.61 1.04
N TYR A 125 6.10 1.72 0.45
CA TYR A 125 5.58 0.65 -0.40
C TYR A 125 4.62 -0.28 0.37
N CYS A 126 4.98 -0.75 1.57
CA CYS A 126 4.10 -1.56 2.41
C CYS A 126 2.78 -0.81 2.74
N PHE A 127 2.85 0.50 2.95
CA PHE A 127 1.67 1.34 3.13
C PHE A 127 0.79 1.36 1.88
N VAL A 128 1.35 1.46 0.67
CA VAL A 128 0.59 1.37 -0.59
C VAL A 128 -0.13 0.02 -0.72
N VAL A 129 0.54 -1.08 -0.37
CA VAL A 129 -0.07 -2.43 -0.38
C VAL A 129 -1.22 -2.50 0.61
N SER A 130 -1.05 -2.00 1.84
CA SER A 130 -2.13 -1.92 2.82
C SER A 130 -3.28 -1.00 2.39
N LEU A 131 -2.98 0.07 1.62
CA LEU A 131 -4.01 0.96 1.05
C LEU A 131 -4.84 0.21 0.03
N TYR A 132 -4.19 -0.53 -0.84
CA TYR A 132 -4.87 -1.39 -1.80
C TYR A 132 -5.79 -2.39 -1.07
N GLU A 133 -5.32 -3.06 -0.01
CA GLU A 133 -6.15 -3.99 0.79
C GLU A 133 -7.34 -3.30 1.46
N LEU A 134 -7.14 -2.11 2.03
CA LEU A 134 -8.23 -1.29 2.57
C LEU A 134 -9.26 -0.98 1.48
N LEU A 135 -8.80 -0.53 0.31
CA LEU A 135 -9.67 -0.17 -0.80
C LEU A 135 -10.44 -1.39 -1.33
N LEU A 136 -9.86 -2.59 -1.35
CA LEU A 136 -10.58 -3.82 -1.70
C LEU A 136 -11.77 -4.08 -0.77
N ARG A 137 -11.61 -3.82 0.53
CA ARG A 137 -12.67 -4.01 1.53
C ARG A 137 -13.73 -2.92 1.48
N VAL A 138 -13.36 -1.73 1.02
CA VAL A 138 -14.28 -0.62 0.80
C VAL A 138 -15.02 -0.81 -0.53
N ALA A 139 -14.36 -1.35 -1.56
CA ALA A 139 -14.87 -1.42 -2.93
C ALA A 139 -16.25 -2.08 -3.03
N ASP A 140 -17.06 -1.58 -3.96
CA ASP A 140 -18.33 -2.23 -4.28
C ASP A 140 -18.08 -3.45 -5.16
N HIS A 141 -17.19 -3.32 -6.14
CA HIS A 141 -16.82 -4.38 -7.08
C HIS A 141 -15.32 -4.31 -7.36
N THR A 142 -14.73 -5.47 -7.67
CA THR A 142 -13.35 -5.59 -8.15
C THR A 142 -13.38 -6.46 -9.39
N GLU A 143 -12.78 -6.00 -10.48
CA GLU A 143 -12.67 -6.84 -11.68
C GLU A 143 -11.61 -7.92 -11.46
N LYS A 144 -11.94 -9.16 -11.83
CA LYS A 144 -11.03 -10.29 -11.72
C LYS A 144 -9.98 -10.26 -12.83
N GLU A 145 -8.82 -10.84 -12.53
CA GLU A 145 -7.75 -11.13 -13.50
C GLU A 145 -8.31 -11.70 -14.80
N GLY A 146 -7.95 -11.08 -15.94
CA GLY A 146 -8.21 -11.60 -17.29
C GLY A 146 -8.93 -10.64 -18.25
N ALA A 147 -9.59 -9.58 -17.77
CA ALA A 147 -10.29 -8.61 -18.64
C ALA A 147 -9.44 -7.37 -19.00
N SER A 148 -8.50 -7.00 -18.13
CA SER A 148 -7.69 -5.78 -18.23
C SER A 148 -6.24 -6.07 -17.83
N THR A 149 -5.30 -5.27 -18.35
CA THR A 149 -3.86 -5.37 -18.04
C THR A 149 -3.56 -5.12 -16.55
N HIS A 150 -4.43 -4.36 -15.87
CA HIS A 150 -4.29 -4.01 -14.46
C HIS A 150 -5.54 -4.41 -13.67
N ARG A 151 -5.43 -4.46 -12.34
CA ARG A 151 -6.60 -4.64 -11.46
C ARG A 151 -7.35 -3.32 -11.30
N HIS A 152 -8.67 -3.40 -11.23
CA HIS A 152 -9.54 -2.23 -11.12
C HIS A 152 -10.35 -2.27 -9.82
N ILE A 153 -10.35 -1.15 -9.10
CA ILE A 153 -11.17 -0.90 -7.92
C ILE A 153 -12.36 -0.05 -8.35
N ILE A 154 -13.58 -0.55 -8.13
CA ILE A 154 -14.81 0.14 -8.53
C ILE A 154 -15.56 0.62 -7.29
N LEU A 155 -15.79 1.95 -7.23
CA LEU A 155 -16.59 2.61 -6.19
C LEU A 155 -17.89 3.16 -6.81
N SER A 156 -19.04 2.88 -6.19
CA SER A 156 -20.37 3.19 -6.71
C SER A 156 -21.21 4.05 -5.75
N VAL A 157 -20.74 5.27 -5.44
CA VAL A 157 -21.45 6.18 -4.50
C VAL A 157 -22.02 7.44 -5.17
N SER A 158 -21.31 8.03 -6.13
CA SER A 158 -21.72 9.26 -6.82
C SER A 158 -21.62 9.13 -8.35
N GLY A 159 -21.69 7.89 -8.83
CA GLY A 159 -21.26 7.46 -10.16
C GLY A 159 -20.38 6.22 -10.05
N LYS A 160 -20.07 5.59 -11.19
CA LYS A 160 -19.08 4.51 -11.25
C LYS A 160 -17.70 5.15 -11.34
N GLU A 161 -16.94 5.12 -10.25
CA GLU A 161 -15.52 5.45 -10.29
C GLU A 161 -14.70 4.19 -10.49
N ASP A 162 -14.01 4.14 -11.62
CA ASP A 162 -13.07 3.09 -11.99
C ASP A 162 -11.64 3.57 -11.74
N ILE A 163 -10.88 2.80 -10.96
CA ILE A 163 -9.56 3.13 -10.44
C ILE A 163 -8.61 1.97 -10.78
N PRO A 164 -7.81 2.08 -11.85
CA PRO A 164 -6.80 1.08 -12.17
C PRO A 164 -5.63 1.18 -11.19
N VAL A 165 -5.13 0.04 -10.70
CA VAL A 165 -3.99 -0.03 -9.78
C VAL A 165 -2.69 0.11 -10.57
N ILE A 166 -2.32 1.36 -10.83
CA ILE A 166 -1.13 1.75 -11.57
C ILE A 166 -0.41 2.84 -10.77
N TYR A 167 0.89 2.63 -10.52
CA TYR A 167 1.78 3.60 -9.89
C TYR A 167 3.24 3.21 -10.16
N SER A 168 4.15 4.13 -9.87
CA SER A 168 5.59 4.02 -10.16
C SER A 168 6.44 4.12 -8.90
N SER A 169 7.76 3.87 -9.04
CA SER A 169 8.72 4.11 -7.97
C SER A 169 8.69 5.56 -7.46
N GLN A 170 8.46 6.55 -8.33
CA GLN A 170 8.38 7.97 -7.91
C GLN A 170 7.21 8.23 -6.95
N ASP A 171 6.09 7.54 -7.10
CA ASP A 171 4.94 7.70 -6.21
C ASP A 171 5.26 7.17 -4.80
N ILE A 172 6.01 6.06 -4.72
CA ILE A 172 6.53 5.51 -3.45
C ILE A 172 7.50 6.50 -2.79
N ILE A 173 8.42 7.07 -3.57
CA ILE A 173 9.41 8.02 -3.06
C ILE A 173 8.71 9.26 -2.48
N ARG A 174 7.78 9.87 -3.22
CA ARG A 174 6.99 11.02 -2.73
C ARG A 174 6.19 10.69 -1.47
N LEU A 175 5.60 9.50 -1.41
CA LEU A 175 4.89 9.05 -0.21
C LEU A 175 5.85 8.93 0.98
N SER A 176 7.05 8.38 0.77
CA SER A 176 8.04 8.14 1.83
C SER A 176 8.46 9.43 2.55
N GLU A 177 8.51 10.55 1.83
CA GLU A 177 8.82 11.88 2.38
C GLU A 177 7.70 12.43 3.28
N ASN A 178 6.45 12.03 3.01
CA ASN A 178 5.25 12.58 3.64
C ASN A 178 4.58 11.64 4.66
N LEU A 179 4.98 10.37 4.74
CA LEU A 179 4.27 9.36 5.53
C LEU A 179 4.36 9.61 7.05
N HIS A 180 5.44 10.23 7.55
CA HIS A 180 5.67 10.62 8.95
C HIS A 180 5.19 9.58 10.01
N GLY A 181 5.37 8.29 9.76
CA GLY A 181 4.98 7.22 10.70
C GLY A 181 3.48 6.92 10.77
N LYS A 182 2.67 7.43 9.84
CA LYS A 182 1.25 7.10 9.75
C LYS A 182 1.06 5.66 9.28
N ASN A 183 0.03 5.02 9.83
CA ASN A 183 -0.36 3.65 9.49
C ASN A 183 -1.85 3.63 9.10
N ILE A 184 -2.18 2.77 8.14
CA ILE A 184 -3.54 2.53 7.63
C ILE A 184 -4.44 1.89 8.67
N THR A 185 -3.89 1.15 9.64
CA THR A 185 -4.68 0.48 10.69
C THR A 185 -5.65 1.42 11.39
N ASN A 186 -5.23 2.66 11.73
CA ASN A 186 -6.10 3.63 12.39
C ASN A 186 -7.27 4.07 11.50
N ILE A 187 -7.01 4.24 10.19
CA ILE A 187 -8.04 4.59 9.20
C ILE A 187 -9.05 3.44 9.10
N GLU A 188 -8.54 2.21 9.03
CA GLU A 188 -9.37 1.02 8.95
C GLU A 188 -10.25 0.84 10.20
N GLU A 189 -9.66 0.90 11.39
CA GLU A 189 -10.39 0.80 12.66
C GLU A 189 -11.52 1.84 12.74
N GLU A 190 -11.26 3.08 12.33
CA GLU A 190 -12.27 4.13 12.33
C GLU A 190 -13.41 3.84 11.34
N LEU A 191 -13.09 3.43 10.11
CA LEU A 191 -14.07 3.19 9.06
C LEU A 191 -14.97 1.99 9.35
N PHE A 192 -14.41 0.92 9.89
CA PHE A 192 -15.13 -0.33 10.11
C PHE A 192 -15.72 -0.47 11.52
N SER A 193 -15.41 0.43 12.45
CA SER A 193 -16.01 0.46 13.79
C SER A 193 -17.44 0.99 13.80
N SER A 194 -18.24 0.41 14.71
CA SER A 194 -19.55 0.93 15.09
C SER A 194 -19.41 2.14 16.02
N PRO A 195 -20.40 3.06 16.06
CA PRO A 195 -21.64 3.11 15.28
C PRO A 195 -21.45 3.69 13.86
N HIS A 196 -22.53 3.66 13.05
CA HIS A 196 -22.61 4.29 11.72
C HIS A 196 -21.62 3.78 10.66
N LYS A 197 -21.13 2.55 10.79
CA LYS A 197 -20.21 1.91 9.83
C LYS A 197 -20.61 2.11 8.36
N ALA A 198 -21.89 1.87 8.01
CA ALA A 198 -22.37 2.04 6.64
C ALA A 198 -22.23 3.49 6.14
N SER A 199 -22.60 4.47 6.98
CA SER A 199 -22.46 5.89 6.67
C SER A 199 -20.98 6.29 6.56
N LYS A 200 -20.12 5.81 7.46
CA LYS A 200 -18.67 6.05 7.41
C LYS A 200 -18.06 5.58 6.09
N LEU A 201 -18.35 4.35 5.68
CA LEU A 201 -17.89 3.80 4.41
C LEU A 201 -18.41 4.61 3.21
N SER A 202 -19.69 4.99 3.22
CA SER A 202 -20.28 5.82 2.16
C SER A 202 -19.61 7.20 2.05
N LEU A 203 -19.39 7.88 3.17
CA LEU A 203 -18.72 9.18 3.22
C LEU A 203 -17.25 9.09 2.78
N PHE A 204 -16.55 8.02 3.15
CA PHE A 204 -15.17 7.79 2.72
C PHE A 204 -15.08 7.58 1.21
N LYS A 205 -15.94 6.72 0.64
CA LYS A 205 -16.05 6.55 -0.81
C LYS A 205 -16.37 7.85 -1.53
N LYS A 206 -17.32 8.64 -1.02
CA LYS A 206 -17.66 9.95 -1.58
C LYS A 206 -16.46 10.90 -1.55
N SER A 207 -15.69 10.88 -0.47
CA SER A 207 -14.47 11.69 -0.33
C SER A 207 -13.42 11.26 -1.37
N ILE A 208 -13.23 9.95 -1.59
CA ILE A 208 -12.37 9.45 -2.67
C ILE A 208 -12.87 9.93 -4.04
N SER A 209 -14.14 9.69 -4.36
CA SER A 209 -14.72 10.09 -5.66
C SER A 209 -14.60 11.59 -5.94
N GLN A 210 -14.74 12.44 -4.92
CA GLN A 210 -14.56 13.89 -5.07
C GLN A 210 -13.15 14.29 -5.51
N TYR A 211 -12.13 13.61 -4.98
CA TYR A 211 -10.73 13.87 -5.34
C TYR A 211 -10.35 13.27 -6.70
N LEU A 212 -11.01 12.18 -7.11
CA LEU A 212 -10.71 11.50 -8.37
C LEU A 212 -11.52 11.99 -9.57
N SER A 213 -12.67 12.63 -9.32
CA SER A 213 -13.56 13.14 -10.37
C SER A 213 -12.83 14.10 -11.31
N GLY A 214 -12.94 13.84 -12.62
CA GLY A 214 -12.33 14.67 -13.66
C GLY A 214 -10.86 14.36 -13.98
N ASN A 215 -10.22 13.43 -13.25
CA ASN A 215 -8.86 12.99 -13.56
C ASN A 215 -8.84 11.85 -14.59
N ASN A 216 -7.73 11.76 -15.34
CA ASN A 216 -7.48 10.65 -16.24
C ASN A 216 -7.43 9.32 -15.47
N SER A 217 -7.97 8.25 -16.06
CA SER A 217 -8.07 6.93 -15.44
C SER A 217 -6.73 6.44 -14.89
N ASP A 218 -5.65 6.59 -15.66
CA ASP A 218 -4.35 5.96 -15.39
C ASP A 218 -3.60 6.57 -14.20
N VAL A 219 -3.97 7.77 -13.75
CA VAL A 219 -3.30 8.46 -12.63
C VAL A 219 -4.08 8.38 -11.32
N LYS A 220 -5.30 7.82 -11.33
CA LYS A 220 -6.19 7.86 -10.15
C LYS A 220 -5.60 7.16 -8.93
N PHE A 221 -4.93 6.03 -9.10
CA PHE A 221 -4.34 5.31 -7.98
C PHE A 221 -3.08 6.02 -7.44
N ALA A 222 -2.23 6.58 -8.30
CA ALA A 222 -1.13 7.44 -7.89
C ALA A 222 -1.62 8.66 -7.09
N ILE A 223 -2.69 9.32 -7.54
CA ILE A 223 -3.33 10.42 -6.80
C ILE A 223 -3.83 9.95 -5.43
N LEU A 224 -4.41 8.75 -5.33
CA LEU A 224 -4.83 8.19 -4.04
C LEU A 224 -3.65 7.99 -3.09
N ILE A 225 -2.53 7.47 -3.60
CA ILE A 225 -1.31 7.27 -2.80
C ILE A 225 -0.85 8.61 -2.21
N GLU A 226 -0.75 9.63 -3.06
CA GLU A 226 -0.24 10.95 -2.67
C GLU A 226 -1.20 11.71 -1.75
N GLN A 227 -2.51 11.61 -1.99
CA GLN A 227 -3.51 12.46 -1.34
C GLN A 227 -4.35 11.75 -0.27
N LEU A 228 -4.07 10.48 0.06
CA LEU A 228 -4.86 9.69 1.01
C LEU A 228 -5.13 10.43 2.32
N LEU A 229 -4.12 11.12 2.84
CA LEU A 229 -4.21 11.82 4.13
C LEU A 229 -5.17 13.00 4.08
N GLU A 230 -5.20 13.74 2.97
CA GLU A 230 -6.14 14.83 2.75
C GLU A 230 -7.55 14.29 2.45
N ILE A 231 -7.67 13.18 1.71
CA ILE A 231 -8.94 12.48 1.51
C ILE A 231 -9.53 12.04 2.85
N TYR A 232 -8.71 11.45 3.72
CA TYR A 232 -9.12 11.00 5.05
C TYR A 232 -9.51 12.17 5.96
N LYS A 233 -8.79 13.28 5.90
CA LYS A 233 -9.16 14.51 6.60
C LYS A 233 -10.49 15.08 6.10
N ASN A 234 -10.71 15.10 4.79
CA ASN A 234 -11.99 15.51 4.20
C ASN A 234 -13.13 14.57 4.65
N TYR A 235 -12.89 13.27 4.67
CA TYR A 235 -13.82 12.29 5.23
C TYR A 235 -14.18 12.60 6.68
N LYS A 236 -13.18 12.89 7.55
CA LYS A 236 -13.44 13.26 8.96
C LYS A 236 -14.34 14.46 9.09
N ASN A 237 -14.04 15.54 8.36
CA ASN A 237 -14.86 16.74 8.37
C ASN A 237 -16.31 16.43 7.95
N ASN A 238 -16.50 15.63 6.89
CA ASN A 238 -17.82 15.23 6.43
C ASN A 238 -18.55 14.33 7.43
N TYR A 239 -17.83 13.48 8.16
CA TYR A 239 -18.41 12.64 9.20
C TYR A 239 -18.83 13.44 10.44
N GLU A 240 -18.04 14.43 10.86
CA GLU A 240 -18.43 15.37 11.91
C GLU A 240 -19.70 16.14 11.54
N LEU A 241 -19.80 16.64 10.30
CA LEU A 241 -21.02 17.28 9.80
C LEU A 241 -22.23 16.34 9.84
N PHE A 242 -22.06 15.09 9.42
CA PHE A 242 -23.12 14.06 9.50
C PHE A 242 -23.61 13.84 10.95
N LEU A 243 -22.71 13.84 11.93
CA LEU A 243 -23.08 13.70 13.35
C LEU A 243 -23.83 14.94 13.87
N HIS A 244 -23.44 16.14 13.42
CA HIS A 244 -24.14 17.38 13.76
C HIS A 244 -25.55 17.42 13.17
N GLU A 245 -25.73 16.99 11.91
CA GLU A 245 -27.05 16.89 11.28
C GLU A 245 -27.96 15.93 12.05
N PHE A 246 -27.46 14.76 12.46
CA PHE A 246 -28.23 13.80 13.24
C PHE A 246 -28.65 14.38 14.60
N SER A 247 -27.73 15.04 15.29
CA SER A 247 -28.02 15.67 16.59
C SER A 247 -29.05 16.81 16.46
N PHE A 248 -28.96 17.59 15.39
CA PHE A 248 -29.91 18.67 15.11
C PHE A 248 -31.30 18.15 14.78
N GLU A 249 -31.42 17.08 13.99
CA GLU A 249 -32.71 16.46 13.67
C GLU A 249 -33.39 15.92 14.94
N ASP A 250 -32.63 15.27 15.84
CA ASP A 250 -33.12 14.79 17.14
C ASP A 250 -33.62 15.93 18.04
N GLU A 251 -32.90 17.06 18.10
CA GLU A 251 -33.30 18.23 18.87
C GLU A 251 -34.56 18.89 18.30
N LYS A 252 -34.63 18.99 16.98
CA LYS A 252 -35.78 19.53 16.26
C LYS A 252 -37.02 18.65 16.47
N GLU A 253 -36.87 17.32 16.41
CA GLU A 253 -37.98 16.39 16.67
C GLU A 253 -38.49 16.55 18.10
N LYS A 254 -37.60 16.65 19.10
CA LYS A 254 -37.97 16.91 20.50
C LYS A 254 -38.69 18.25 20.66
N LEU A 255 -38.29 19.28 19.92
CA LEU A 255 -38.94 20.59 19.96
C LEU A 255 -40.36 20.52 19.37
N GLU A 256 -40.55 19.86 18.23
CA GLU A 256 -41.86 19.67 17.62
C GLU A 256 -42.79 18.82 18.51
N GLN A 257 -42.27 17.76 19.14
CA GLN A 257 -43.01 16.96 20.12
C GLN A 257 -43.47 17.81 21.31
N LYS A 258 -42.57 18.61 21.90
CA LYS A 258 -42.94 19.53 23.00
C LYS A 258 -44.00 20.53 22.58
N LYS A 259 -43.88 21.11 21.39
CA LYS A 259 -44.87 22.06 20.84
C LYS A 259 -46.24 21.39 20.70
N GLN A 260 -46.29 20.16 20.20
CA GLN A 260 -47.54 19.40 20.11
C GLN A 260 -48.14 19.11 21.49
N GLU A 261 -47.34 18.68 22.46
CA GLU A 261 -47.80 18.49 23.85
C GLU A 261 -48.34 19.78 24.47
N TYR A 262 -47.68 20.91 24.24
CA TYR A 262 -48.15 22.21 24.72
C TYR A 262 -49.50 22.58 24.10
N LEU A 263 -49.68 22.37 22.80
CA LEU A 263 -50.95 22.63 22.12
C LEU A 263 -52.08 21.75 22.66
N LEU A 264 -51.81 20.46 22.90
CA LEU A 264 -52.79 19.55 23.52
C LEU A 264 -53.19 20.02 24.92
N LYS A 265 -52.22 20.34 25.78
CA LYS A 265 -52.49 20.87 27.13
C LYS A 265 -53.29 22.17 27.09
N LEU A 266 -53.00 23.06 26.14
CA LEU A 266 -53.71 24.34 25.99
C LEU A 266 -55.16 24.11 25.57
N ASN A 267 -55.41 23.21 24.62
CA ASN A 267 -56.76 22.79 24.25
C ASN A 267 -57.51 22.14 25.42
N ASP A 268 -56.86 21.29 26.22
CA ASP A 268 -57.48 20.67 27.40
C ASP A 268 -57.88 21.73 28.44
N ILE A 269 -57.01 22.72 28.68
CA ILE A 269 -57.31 23.84 29.59
C ILE A 269 -58.48 24.67 29.05
N LEU A 270 -58.48 25.02 27.76
CA LEU A 270 -59.57 25.78 27.14
C LEU A 270 -60.89 25.03 27.21
N ASN A 271 -60.89 23.73 26.88
CA ASN A 271 -62.08 22.88 27.01
C ASN A 271 -62.55 22.79 28.46
N GLY A 272 -61.62 22.70 29.43
CA GLY A 272 -61.95 22.73 30.85
C GLY A 272 -62.57 24.05 31.31
N ILE A 273 -62.11 25.19 30.78
CA ILE A 273 -62.70 26.52 31.04
C ILE A 273 -64.10 26.59 30.44
N HIS A 274 -64.26 26.20 29.17
CA HIS A 274 -65.57 26.18 28.50
C HIS A 274 -66.57 25.27 29.21
N GLY A 275 -66.14 24.10 29.66
CA GLY A 275 -66.98 23.17 30.44
C GLY A 275 -67.40 23.75 31.79
N LYS A 276 -66.55 24.54 32.46
CA LYS A 276 -66.88 25.23 33.72
C LYS A 276 -67.72 26.49 33.55
N LEU A 277 -67.69 27.12 32.36
CA LEU A 277 -68.50 28.30 32.04
C LEU A 277 -69.92 27.93 31.59
N LEU A 278 -70.13 26.71 31.11
CA LEU A 278 -71.42 26.18 30.65
C LEU A 278 -72.18 25.38 31.71
N ALA A 279 -71.52 25.03 32.83
CA ALA A 279 -72.11 24.39 34.00
C ALA A 279 -72.46 25.45 35.07
#